data_AF-A0A9X1HWH7-F1
#
_entry.id   AF-A0A9X1HWH7-F1
#
_cell.length_a   1.000
_cell.length_b   1.000
_cell.length_c   1.000
_cell.angle_alpha   90.00
_cell.angle_beta   90.00
_cell.angle_gamma   90.00
#
_symmetry.space_group_name_H-M   'P 1'
#
loop_
_entity.id
_entity.type
_entity.pdbx_description
1 polymer ?
#
loop_
_entity_poly.entity_id
_entity_poly.type
_entity_poly.pdbx_seq_one_letter_code
_entity_poly.pdbx_strand_id
1 'polypeptide(L)'
;MKKSGIRYLVGGAMVLFGIYQILAGNYWESSLYLTAGLAFISIGLLMSDSFPQYKKLLNIVSWVLIILAVLLFFFLLRTDQYV
;
A
#
# COMPACT_ATOMS: atom_id res chain seq x y z
N MET A 1 3.16 16.12 -16.36
CA MET A 1 2.30 15.40 -15.38
C MET A 1 2.90 15.57 -13.98
N LYS A 2 2.15 16.14 -13.02
CA LYS A 2 2.62 16.29 -11.63
C LYS A 2 3.01 14.92 -11.07
N LYS A 3 4.25 14.76 -10.57
CA LYS A 3 4.83 13.52 -10.02
C LYS A 3 3.96 12.81 -8.96
N SER A 4 3.00 13.52 -8.36
CA SER A 4 2.02 12.99 -7.40
C SER A 4 0.99 12.04 -8.04
N GLY A 5 0.59 12.25 -9.31
CA GLY A 5 -0.49 11.47 -9.96
C GLY A 5 -0.20 9.98 -10.13
N ILE A 6 1.06 9.61 -10.41
CA ILE A 6 1.45 8.21 -10.62
C ILE A 6 1.25 7.38 -9.34
N ARG A 7 1.47 7.96 -8.17
CA ARG A 7 1.34 7.23 -6.89
C ARG A 7 -0.11 6.94 -6.55
N TYR A 8 -1.02 7.86 -6.88
CA TYR A 8 -2.44 7.60 -6.73
C TYR A 8 -2.94 6.56 -7.72
N LEU A 9 -2.42 6.55 -8.96
CA LEU A 9 -2.74 5.52 -9.95
C LEU A 9 -2.24 4.15 -9.50
N VAL A 10 -0.97 4.05 -9.13
CA VAL A 10 -0.37 2.80 -8.64
C VAL A 10 -1.06 2.35 -7.36
N GLY A 11 -1.23 3.23 -6.39
CA GLY A 11 -1.89 2.92 -5.12
C GLY A 11 -3.35 2.49 -5.32
N GLY A 12 -4.09 3.18 -6.19
CA GLY A 12 -5.46 2.80 -6.54
C GLY A 12 -5.54 1.44 -7.25
N ALA A 13 -4.64 1.16 -8.18
CA ALA A 13 -4.57 -0.14 -8.86
C ALA A 13 -4.28 -1.28 -7.87
N MET A 14 -3.34 -1.07 -6.94
CA MET A 14 -3.04 -2.05 -5.89
C MET A 14 -4.23 -2.27 -4.95
N VAL A 15 -4.95 -1.21 -4.56
CA VAL A 15 -6.16 -1.37 -3.74
C VAL A 15 -7.23 -2.17 -4.46
N LEU A 16 -7.49 -1.87 -5.75
CA LEU A 16 -8.45 -2.63 -6.56
C LEU A 16 -8.04 -4.11 -6.68
N PHE A 17 -6.76 -4.38 -6.91
CA PHE A 17 -6.25 -5.74 -6.97
C PHE A 17 -6.34 -6.45 -5.62
N GLY A 18 -6.08 -5.73 -4.52
CA GLY A 18 -6.27 -6.25 -3.16
C GLY A 18 -7.73 -6.65 -2.89
N ILE A 19 -8.70 -5.84 -3.34
CA ILE A 19 -10.13 -6.19 -3.24
C ILE A 19 -10.46 -7.42 -4.08
N TYR A 20 -9.94 -7.50 -5.30
CA TYR A 20 -10.10 -8.70 -6.14
C TYR A 20 -9.57 -9.96 -5.44
N GLN A 21 -8.43 -9.89 -4.76
CA GLN A 21 -7.86 -11.01 -4.02
C GLN A 21 -8.71 -11.42 -2.80
N ILE A 22 -9.46 -10.51 -2.17
CA ILE A 22 -10.46 -10.87 -1.15
C ILE A 22 -11.53 -11.78 -1.76
N LEU A 23 -12.03 -11.41 -2.94
CA LEU A 23 -13.06 -12.18 -3.63
C LEU A 23 -12.55 -13.56 -4.09
N ALA A 24 -11.25 -13.68 -4.37
CA ALA A 24 -10.59 -14.93 -4.70
C ALA A 24 -10.24 -15.81 -3.47
N GLY A 25 -10.43 -15.32 -2.24
CA GLY A 25 -10.08 -16.03 -1.01
C GLY A 25 -8.61 -15.93 -0.59
N ASN A 26 -7.80 -15.14 -1.30
CA ASN A 26 -6.37 -14.97 -1.04
C ASN A 26 -6.13 -13.82 -0.05
N TYR A 27 -6.47 -14.02 1.21
CA TYR A 27 -6.46 -12.96 2.23
C TYR A 27 -5.06 -12.38 2.52
N TRP A 28 -4.01 -13.19 2.44
CA TRP A 28 -2.63 -12.74 2.65
C TRP A 28 -2.12 -11.86 1.51
N GLU A 29 -2.34 -12.29 0.26
CA GLU A 29 -2.04 -11.47 -0.93
C GLU A 29 -2.87 -10.19 -0.92
N SER A 30 -4.15 -10.27 -0.60
CA SER A 30 -5.01 -9.10 -0.45
C SER A 30 -4.44 -8.11 0.57
N SER A 31 -4.02 -8.59 1.75
CA SER A 31 -3.43 -7.76 2.79
C SER A 31 -2.16 -7.06 2.30
N LEU A 32 -1.31 -7.75 1.54
CA LEU A 32 -0.12 -7.16 0.90
C LEU A 32 -0.51 -6.03 -0.06
N TYR A 33 -1.44 -6.29 -0.99
CA TYR A 33 -1.84 -5.30 -1.99
C TYR A 33 -2.55 -4.09 -1.40
N LEU A 34 -3.41 -4.30 -0.40
CA LEU A 34 -4.09 -3.20 0.30
C LEU A 34 -3.09 -2.33 1.08
N THR A 35 -2.17 -2.95 1.84
CA THR A 35 -1.18 -2.19 2.63
C THR A 35 -0.21 -1.43 1.74
N ALA A 36 0.29 -2.05 0.66
CA ALA A 36 1.13 -1.38 -0.32
C ALA A 36 0.39 -0.25 -1.05
N GLY A 37 -0.86 -0.49 -1.47
CA GLY A 37 -1.68 0.52 -2.14
C GLY A 37 -1.95 1.74 -1.26
N LEU A 38 -2.32 1.52 0.01
CA LEU A 38 -2.51 2.57 0.99
C LEU A 38 -1.21 3.33 1.30
N ALA A 39 -0.06 2.66 1.29
CA ALA A 39 1.24 3.32 1.44
C ALA A 39 1.48 4.32 0.29
N PHE A 40 1.28 3.89 -0.97
CA PHE A 40 1.45 4.78 -2.13
C PHE A 40 0.51 5.98 -2.10
N ILE A 41 -0.76 5.78 -1.71
CA ILE A 41 -1.74 6.86 -1.55
C ILE A 41 -1.30 7.84 -0.45
N SER A 42 -0.85 7.33 0.70
CA SER A 42 -0.41 8.15 1.84
C SER A 42 0.82 9.00 1.49
N ILE A 43 1.79 8.44 0.75
CA ILE A 43 2.96 9.18 0.25
C ILE A 43 2.53 10.19 -0.82
N GLY A 44 1.53 9.87 -1.63
CA GLY A 44 0.90 10.81 -2.57
C GLY A 44 0.35 12.05 -1.85
N LEU A 45 -0.42 11.84 -0.78
CA LEU A 45 -1.01 12.88 0.07
C LEU A 45 0.04 13.73 0.80
N LEU A 46 1.14 13.10 1.21
CA LEU A 46 2.25 13.81 1.85
C LEU A 46 2.92 14.78 0.86
N MET A 47 3.00 14.43 -0.43
CA MET A 47 3.61 15.27 -1.47
C MET A 47 2.68 16.29 -2.10
N SER A 48 1.36 16.11 -2.01
CA SER A 48 0.39 17.10 -2.52
C SER A 48 0.18 18.29 -1.58
N ASP A 49 0.80 18.25 -0.38
CA ASP A 49 0.64 19.25 0.67
C ASP A 49 -0.82 19.50 1.10
N SER A 50 -1.69 18.51 0.86
CA SER A 50 -3.14 18.64 1.10
C SER A 50 -3.51 18.71 2.58
N PHE A 51 -2.65 18.19 3.46
CA PHE A 51 -2.86 18.14 4.90
C PHE A 51 -1.61 18.60 5.66
N PRO A 52 -1.29 19.91 5.63
CA PRO A 52 -0.05 20.42 6.23
C PRO A 52 0.02 20.17 7.74
N GLN A 53 -1.13 20.21 8.43
CA GLN A 53 -1.24 19.97 9.87
C GLN A 53 -0.94 18.51 10.29
N TYR A 54 -1.18 17.54 9.39
CA TYR A 54 -1.05 16.11 9.69
C TYR A 54 0.15 15.46 9.02
N LYS A 55 1.07 16.23 8.44
CA LYS A 55 2.26 15.71 7.73
C LYS A 55 3.06 14.69 8.55
N LYS A 56 3.27 14.96 9.84
CA LYS A 56 4.01 14.05 10.73
C LYS A 56 3.30 12.72 10.88
N LEU A 57 1.97 12.74 11.06
CA LEU A 57 1.15 11.54 11.17
C LEU A 57 1.11 10.78 9.86
N LEU A 58 0.90 11.45 8.72
CA LEU A 58 0.93 10.83 7.39
C LEU A 58 2.28 10.16 7.10
N ASN A 59 3.38 10.79 7.51
CA ASN A 59 4.71 10.21 7.34
C ASN A 59 4.86 8.92 8.15
N ILE A 60 4.44 8.92 9.42
CA ILE A 60 4.47 7.74 10.28
C ILE A 60 3.60 6.63 9.68
N VAL A 61 2.36 6.94 9.31
CA VAL A 61 1.43 5.98 8.70
C VAL A 61 2.02 5.40 7.41
N SER A 62 2.62 6.24 6.55
CA SER A 62 3.27 5.79 5.31
C SER A 62 4.38 4.79 5.60
N TRP A 63 5.26 5.09 6.56
CA TRP A 63 6.36 4.20 6.93
C TRP A 63 5.89 2.90 7.55
N VAL A 64 4.87 2.94 8.42
CA VAL A 64 4.27 1.73 9.00
C VAL A 64 3.68 0.84 7.91
N LEU A 65 2.95 1.42 6.96
CA LEU A 65 2.37 0.67 5.83
C LEU A 65 3.45 0.07 4.92
N ILE A 66 4.54 0.80 4.66
CA ILE A 66 5.68 0.28 3.88
C ILE A 66 6.32 -0.91 4.59
N ILE A 67 6.63 -0.78 5.88
CA ILE A 67 7.24 -1.86 6.66
C ILE A 67 6.32 -3.08 6.69
N LEU A 68 5.03 -2.87 6.91
CA LEU A 68 4.05 -3.95 6.94
C LEU A 68 3.94 -4.65 5.57
N ALA A 69 3.91 -3.91 4.47
CA ALA A 69 3.90 -4.47 3.13
C ALA A 69 5.17 -5.28 2.83
N VAL A 70 6.34 -4.80 3.26
CA VAL A 70 7.60 -5.54 3.11
C VAL A 70 7.59 -6.85 3.92
N LEU A 71 7.10 -6.81 5.16
CA LEU A 71 6.97 -8.01 5.99
C LEU A 71 5.98 -9.01 5.40
N LEU A 72 4.83 -8.55 4.90
CA LEU A 72 3.85 -9.38 4.22
C LEU A 72 4.40 -9.99 2.92
N PHE A 73 5.20 -9.23 2.17
CA PHE A 73 5.88 -9.73 0.97
C PHE A 73 6.84 -10.87 1.31
N PHE A 74 7.69 -10.70 2.33
CA PHE A 74 8.59 -11.78 2.76
C PHE A 74 7.85 -12.96 3.36
N PHE A 75 6.75 -12.71 4.06
CA PHE A 75 5.88 -13.77 4.58
C PHE A 75 5.30 -14.62 3.44
N LEU A 76 4.72 -13.98 2.42
CA LEU A 76 4.18 -14.66 1.24
C LEU A 76 5.27 -15.40 0.46
N LEU A 77 6.41 -14.74 0.21
CA LEU A 77 7.54 -15.39 -0.47
C LEU A 77 8.01 -16.64 0.29
N ARG A 78 7.96 -16.60 1.62
CA ARG A 78 8.29 -17.75 2.46
C ARG A 78 7.21 -18.83 2.36
N THR A 79 5.92 -18.49 2.42
CA THR A 79 4.82 -19.47 2.48
C THR A 79 4.51 -20.09 1.12
N ASP A 80 4.60 -19.32 0.04
CA ASP A 80 4.34 -19.79 -1.33
C ASP A 80 5.39 -20.81 -1.79
N GLN A 81 6.58 -20.80 -1.18
CA GLN A 81 7.61 -21.82 -1.43
C GLN A 81 7.26 -23.21 -0.86
N TYR A 82 6.22 -23.32 -0.03
CA TYR A 82 5.82 -24.56 0.64
C TYR A 82 4.48 -25.14 0.15
N VAL A 83 3.90 -24.56 -0.90
CA VAL A 83 2.69 -25.04 -1.58
C VAL A 83 3.08 -25.59 -2.95
#